data_AF-A0A257R5E2-F1
#
_entry.id   AF-A0A257R5E2-F1
#
_cell.length_a   1.000
_cell.length_b   1.000
_cell.length_c   1.000
_cell.angle_alpha   90.00
_cell.angle_beta   90.00
_cell.angle_gamma   90.00
#
_symmetry.space_group_name_H-M   'P 1'
#
loop_
_entity.id
_entity.type
_entity.pdbx_description
1 polymer ?
#
loop_
_entity_poly.entity_id
_entity_poly.type
_entity_poly.pdbx_seq_one_letter_code
_entity_poly.pdbx_strand_id
1 'polypeptide(L)' 'MTLRQPDDWHVHFRDDEMLCDTVPATARHFGRALVMPNLNPPLTTLDSLLAYRERILKAAVNFP' A
#
# COMPACT_ATOMS: atom_id res chain seq x y z
N MET A 1 -23.32 -0.36 -15.03
CA MET A 1 -22.44 0.82 -14.95
C MET A 1 -21.01 0.32 -14.93
N THR A 2 -20.12 0.86 -15.78
CA THR A 2 -18.71 0.47 -15.85
C THR A 2 -17.86 1.66 -15.44
N LEU A 3 -17.01 1.48 -14.42
CA LEU A 3 -16.07 2.50 -13.97
C LEU A 3 -14.70 2.19 -14.55
N ARG A 4 -13.94 3.23 -14.93
CA ARG A 4 -12.50 3.08 -15.15
C ARG A 4 -11.86 2.66 -13.82
N GLN A 5 -10.79 1.87 -13.88
CA GLN A 5 -10.09 1.41 -12.67
C GLN A 5 -9.71 2.64 -11.82
N PRO A 6 -10.20 2.75 -10.57
CA PRO A 6 -9.97 3.91 -9.73
C PRO A 6 -8.58 3.88 -9.08
N ASP A 7 -8.24 4.99 -8.44
CA ASP A 7 -7.08 5.11 -7.56
C ASP A 7 -7.53 5.43 -6.13
N ASP A 8 -6.81 4.92 -5.16
CA ASP A 8 -7.04 5.20 -3.74
C ASP A 8 -6.14 6.34 -3.28
N TRP A 9 -6.71 7.51 -3.04
CA TRP A 9 -5.95 8.71 -2.68
C TRP A 9 -5.65 8.83 -1.19
N HIS A 10 -6.11 7.90 -0.35
CA HIS A 10 -5.81 7.90 1.09
C HIS A 10 -5.98 6.50 1.68
N VAL A 11 -4.87 5.79 1.90
CA VAL A 11 -4.91 4.44 2.48
C VAL A 11 -3.87 4.21 3.57
N HIS A 12 -4.22 3.35 4.53
CA HIS A 12 -3.33 2.87 5.59
C HIS A 12 -3.16 1.35 5.49
N PHE A 13 -2.00 0.90 5.00
CA PHE A 13 -1.73 -0.54 4.87
C PHE A 13 -1.18 -1.20 6.14
N ARG A 14 -0.84 -0.41 7.18
CA ARG A 14 -0.16 -0.93 8.37
C ARG A 14 1.18 -1.58 7.97
N ASP A 15 1.69 -2.52 8.74
CA ASP A 15 2.96 -3.20 8.45
C ASP A 15 2.89 -4.68 8.86
N ASP A 16 3.97 -5.41 8.62
CA ASP A 16 4.15 -6.82 9.01
C ASP A 16 2.99 -7.72 8.53
N GLU A 17 2.37 -8.49 9.42
CA GLU A 17 1.32 -9.45 9.06
C GLU A 17 0.08 -8.78 8.44
N MET A 18 -0.30 -7.60 8.94
CA MET A 18 -1.46 -6.86 8.41
C MET A 18 -1.19 -6.32 6.99
N LEU A 19 0.07 -6.09 6.64
CA LEU A 19 0.43 -5.63 5.29
C LEU A 19 0.05 -6.65 4.22
N CYS A 20 0.22 -7.94 4.55
CA CYS A 20 -0.10 -9.06 3.67
C CYS A 20 -1.60 -9.20 3.36
N ASP A 21 -2.47 -8.65 4.22
CA ASP A 21 -3.92 -8.67 4.01
C ASP A 21 -4.42 -7.39 3.34
N THR A 22 -3.93 -6.23 3.80
CA THR A 22 -4.45 -4.93 3.37
C THR A 22 -4.01 -4.54 1.96
N VAL A 23 -2.77 -4.86 1.57
CA VAL A 23 -2.27 -4.53 0.22
C VAL A 23 -3.05 -5.28 -0.87
N PRO A 24 -3.22 -6.61 -0.79
CA PRO A 24 -4.09 -7.34 -1.74
C PRO A 24 -5.53 -6.84 -1.78
N ALA A 25 -6.10 -6.44 -0.64
CA ALA A 25 -7.47 -5.95 -0.57
C ALA A 25 -7.66 -4.67 -1.40
N THR A 26 -6.72 -3.72 -1.32
CA THR A 26 -6.73 -2.50 -2.15
C THR A 26 -6.38 -2.80 -3.61
N ALA A 27 -5.33 -3.60 -3.86
CA ALA A 27 -4.87 -3.88 -5.22
C ALA A 27 -5.89 -4.65 -6.08
N ARG A 28 -6.84 -5.36 -5.46
CA ARG A 28 -7.97 -6.00 -6.17
C ARG A 28 -8.85 -5.00 -6.94
N HIS A 29 -8.93 -3.76 -6.47
CA HIS A 29 -9.92 -2.78 -6.97
C HIS A 29 -9.29 -1.51 -7.52
N PHE A 30 -8.11 -1.12 -7.03
CA PHE A 30 -7.47 0.14 -7.35
C PHE A 30 -6.20 -0.09 -8.18
N GLY A 31 -5.91 0.81 -9.12
CA GLY A 31 -4.69 0.76 -9.93
C GLY A 31 -3.50 1.44 -9.25
N ARG A 32 -3.75 2.45 -8.42
CA ARG A 32 -2.71 3.19 -7.67
C ARG A 32 -3.22 3.54 -6.27
N ALA A 33 -2.29 3.77 -5.35
CA ALA A 33 -2.59 4.15 -3.98
C ALA A 33 -1.62 5.23 -3.46
N LEU A 34 -2.15 6.23 -2.74
CA LEU A 34 -1.38 7.16 -1.92
C LEU A 34 -1.37 6.67 -0.47
N VAL A 35 -0.26 6.07 -0.09
CA VAL A 35 -0.10 5.37 1.20
C VAL A 35 0.36 6.34 2.29
N MET A 36 -0.34 6.34 3.41
CA MET A 36 -0.03 7.21 4.55
C MET A 36 1.17 6.69 5.35
N PRO A 37 2.09 7.57 5.80
CA PRO A 37 3.36 7.18 6.44
C PRO A 37 3.28 7.03 7.97
N ASN A 38 2.08 7.03 8.54
CA ASN A 38 1.84 7.07 10.00
C ASN A 38 1.95 5.68 10.68
N LEU A 39 3.02 4.95 10.39
CA LEU A 39 3.39 3.76 11.16
C LEU A 39 3.85 4.13 12.58
N ASN A 40 4.19 3.14 13.39
CA ASN A 40 4.74 3.33 14.72
C ASN A 40 6.14 2.69 14.82
N PRO A 41 7.23 3.47 14.78
CA PRO A 41 7.29 4.93 14.66
C PRO A 41 6.88 5.45 13.27
N PRO A 42 6.51 6.74 13.13
CA PRO A 42 6.16 7.31 11.84
C PRO A 42 7.35 7.30 10.89
N LEU A 43 7.10 7.11 9.60
CA LEU A 43 8.14 7.10 8.58
C LEU A 43 8.55 8.54 8.24
N THR A 44 9.75 8.94 8.67
CA THR A 44 10.27 10.31 8.55
C THR A 44 11.57 10.42 7.75
N THR A 45 12.11 9.31 7.29
CA THR A 45 13.38 9.25 6.53
C THR A 45 13.18 8.59 5.17
N LEU A 46 14.01 8.96 4.20
CA LEU A 46 13.98 8.37 2.87
C LEU A 46 14.17 6.85 2.91
N ASP A 47 15.15 6.38 3.70
CA ASP A 47 15.47 4.95 3.80
C ASP A 47 14.29 4.14 4.36
N SER A 48 13.59 4.67 5.36
CA SER A 48 12.41 4.00 5.94
C SER A 48 11.24 3.93 4.95
N LEU A 49 11.03 4.99 4.17
CA LEU A 49 10.03 5.02 3.09
C LEU A 49 10.35 4.04 1.96
N LEU A 50 11.62 3.97 1.53
CA LEU A 50 12.06 3.03 0.51
C LEU A 50 11.90 1.58 0.98
N ALA A 51 12.29 1.28 2.22
CA ALA A 51 12.11 -0.05 2.80
C ALA A 51 10.63 -0.45 2.90
N TYR A 52 9.75 0.49 3.28
CA TYR A 52 8.31 0.24 3.34
C TYR A 52 7.71 0.01 1.95
N ARG A 53 8.11 0.80 0.94
CA ARG A 53 7.72 0.58 -0.46
C ARG A 53 8.08 -0.83 -0.92
N GLU A 54 9.28 -1.30 -0.63
CA GLU A 54 9.69 -2.66 -1.01
C GLU A 54 8.84 -3.74 -0.32
N ARG A 55 8.43 -3.55 0.94
CA ARG A 55 7.50 -4.46 1.62
C ARG A 55 6.12 -4.47 0.96
N ILE A 56 5.59 -3.30 0.61
CA ILE A 56 4.31 -3.17 -0.12
C ILE A 56 4.37 -3.89 -1.47
N LEU A 57 5.44 -3.67 -2.25
CA LEU A 57 5.60 -4.32 -3.56
C LEU A 57 5.69 -5.86 -3.44
N LYS A 58 6.34 -6.36 -2.40
CA LYS A 58 6.36 -7.81 -2.09
C LYS A 58 4.99 -8.35 -1.71
N ALA A 59 4.17 -7.58 -0.97
CA ALA A 59 2.80 -7.96 -0.65
C ALA A 59 1.85 -7.88 -1.86
N ALA A 60 2.22 -7.10 -2.89
CA ALA A 60 1.44 -6.89 -4.11
C ALA A 60 1.71 -7.91 -5.23
N VAL A 61 2.61 -8.91 -5.06
CA VAL A 61 3.15 -9.80 -6.12
C VAL A 61 2.11 -10.46 -7.05
N ASN A 62 0.83 -10.51 -6.66
CA ASN A 62 -0.25 -11.08 -7.46
C ASN A 62 -1.16 -10.05 -8.15
N PHE A 63 -0.83 -8.76 -8.10
CA PHE A 63 -1.65 -7.69 -8.66
C PHE A 63 -0.79 -6.81 -9.60
N PRO A 64 -1.19 -6.67 -10.88
CA PRO A 64 -0.46 -5.88 -11.87
C PRO A 64 -0.55 -4.37 -11.62
#